data_AF-A0A953AJB6-F1
#
_entry.id   AF-A0A953AJB6-F1
#
_cell.length_a   1.000
_cell.length_b   1.000
_cell.length_c   1.000
_cell.angle_alpha   90.00
_cell.angle_beta   90.00
_cell.angle_gamma   90.00
#
_symmetry.space_group_name_H-M   'P 1'
#
loop_
_entity.id
_entity.type
_entity.pdbx_description
1 polymer ?
#
loop_
_entity_poly.entity_id
_entity_poly.type
_entity_poly.pdbx_seq_one_letter_code
_entity_poly.pdbx_strand_id
1 'polypeptide(L)'
;MKRATWSLGALLFASLVLAGCKDEGVAQYQKARAHYDKLIDQGRPISDPEFQQVRRELEAVPPGSDAHDDAAKLAALIPNEKLPPRPLAFVPTADAGAVDVRCAELAAKLGRADAGRRAAVMEELRKCRQALEREHAHSNESDGDAPN
;
A
#
# COMPACT_ATOMS: atom_id res chain seq x y z
N MET A 1 17.56 -34.60 57.66
CA MET A 1 17.16 -35.03 56.30
C MET A 1 15.69 -34.69 56.09
N LYS A 2 15.37 -33.66 55.29
CA LYS A 2 13.98 -33.33 54.89
C LYS A 2 14.01 -33.06 53.39
N ARG A 3 13.36 -33.91 52.59
CA ARG A 3 13.25 -33.75 51.13
C ARG A 3 12.01 -32.92 50.84
N ALA A 4 12.20 -31.75 50.23
CA ALA A 4 11.14 -30.85 49.79
C ALA A 4 10.51 -31.39 48.50
N THR A 5 9.25 -31.80 48.58
CA THR A 5 8.43 -32.26 47.45
C THR A 5 7.67 -31.08 46.84
N TRP A 6 8.37 -30.13 46.22
CA TRP A 6 7.76 -28.95 45.59
C TRP A 6 8.28 -28.81 44.15
N SER A 7 7.81 -29.62 43.20
CA SER A 7 8.20 -29.44 41.78
C SER A 7 7.13 -29.79 40.75
N LEU A 8 6.00 -30.42 41.12
CA LEU A 8 4.93 -30.70 40.13
C LEU A 8 3.87 -29.60 40.02
N GLY A 9 3.71 -28.73 41.02
CA GLY A 9 2.71 -27.66 40.98
C GLY A 9 3.07 -26.48 40.09
N ALA A 10 4.37 -26.14 40.00
CA ALA A 10 4.83 -24.96 39.27
C ALA A 10 4.77 -25.12 37.74
N LEU A 11 4.96 -26.35 37.25
CA LEU A 11 4.97 -26.63 35.80
C LEU A 11 3.57 -26.60 35.18
N LEU A 12 2.53 -26.97 35.95
CA LEU A 12 1.15 -26.99 35.46
C LEU A 12 0.51 -25.60 35.39
N PHE A 13 0.94 -24.67 36.25
CA PHE A 13 0.45 -23.28 36.25
C PHE A 13 1.04 -22.45 35.10
N ALA A 14 2.28 -22.75 34.67
CA ALA A 14 2.91 -22.08 33.54
C ALA A 14 2.22 -22.39 32.19
N SER A 15 1.65 -23.59 32.03
CA SER A 15 0.92 -23.98 30.82
C SER A 15 -0.45 -23.30 30.68
N LEU A 16 -1.10 -22.94 31.79
CA LEU A 16 -2.42 -22.26 31.75
C LEU A 16 -2.33 -20.79 31.32
N VAL A 17 -1.16 -20.14 31.47
CA VAL A 17 -0.98 -18.72 31.12
C VAL A 17 -0.80 -18.52 29.59
N LEU A 18 -0.38 -19.55 28.84
CA LEU A 18 -0.27 -19.47 27.37
C LEU A 18 -1.61 -19.68 26.64
N ALA A 19 -2.67 -20.13 27.31
CA ALA A 19 -4.00 -20.33 26.70
C ALA A 19 -4.92 -19.09 26.82
N GLY A 20 -4.41 -17.98 27.37
CA GLY A 20 -5.20 -16.81 27.77
C GLY A 20 -5.12 -15.59 26.85
N CYS A 21 -4.55 -15.68 25.64
CA CYS A 21 -4.65 -14.60 24.65
C CYS A 21 -6.09 -14.53 24.14
N LYS A 22 -6.96 -13.82 24.87
CA LYS A 22 -8.27 -13.41 24.37
C LYS A 22 -8.01 -12.55 23.13
N ASP A 23 -8.27 -13.08 21.94
CA ASP A 23 -8.02 -12.40 20.67
C ASP A 23 -8.94 -11.18 20.55
N GLU A 24 -8.44 -10.06 21.05
CA GLU A 24 -9.10 -8.77 21.05
C GLU A 24 -9.18 -8.19 19.62
N GLY A 25 -8.29 -8.65 18.72
CA GLY A 25 -8.30 -8.27 17.32
C GLY A 25 -9.50 -8.83 16.55
N VAL A 26 -9.96 -10.04 16.88
CA VAL A 26 -11.21 -10.59 16.32
C VAL A 26 -12.40 -9.71 16.69
N ALA A 27 -12.49 -9.26 17.94
CA ALA A 27 -13.58 -8.38 18.38
C ALA A 27 -13.54 -7.02 17.69
N GLN A 28 -12.34 -6.45 17.51
CA GLN A 28 -12.15 -5.19 16.78
C GLN A 28 -12.54 -5.32 15.31
N TYR A 29 -12.11 -6.40 14.65
CA TYR A 29 -12.51 -6.70 13.27
C TYR A 29 -14.03 -6.80 13.12
N GLN A 30 -14.71 -7.53 14.01
CA GLN A 30 -16.17 -7.70 13.93
C GLN A 30 -16.91 -6.37 14.11
N LYS A 31 -16.41 -5.49 14.98
CA LYS A 31 -16.98 -4.14 15.14
C LYS A 31 -16.81 -3.31 13.86
N ALA A 32 -15.61 -3.31 13.28
CA ALA A 32 -15.33 -2.60 12.02
C ALA A 32 -16.16 -3.16 10.86
N ARG A 33 -16.34 -4.49 10.81
CA ARG A 33 -17.17 -5.15 9.80
C ARG A 33 -18.65 -4.80 9.93
N ALA A 34 -19.21 -4.79 11.13
CA ALA A 34 -20.58 -4.35 11.35
C ALA A 34 -20.80 -2.88 10.95
N HIS A 35 -19.79 -2.03 11.15
CA HIS A 35 -19.81 -0.65 10.69
C HIS A 35 -19.80 -0.57 9.16
N TYR A 36 -18.94 -1.35 8.50
CA TYR A 36 -18.92 -1.49 7.03
C TYR A 36 -20.29 -1.90 6.48
N ASP A 37 -20.85 -3.00 7.00
CA ASP A 37 -22.11 -3.57 6.51
C ASP A 37 -23.27 -2.56 6.70
N LYS A 38 -23.30 -1.82 7.82
CA LYS A 38 -24.30 -0.77 8.04
C LYS A 38 -24.26 0.35 6.99
N LEU A 39 -23.07 0.77 6.56
CA LEU A 39 -22.93 1.81 5.52
C LEU A 39 -23.41 1.30 4.16
N ILE A 40 -23.12 0.03 3.85
CA ILE A 40 -23.60 -0.63 2.65
C ILE A 40 -25.12 -0.77 2.66
N ASP A 41 -25.71 -1.19 3.78
CA ASP A 41 -27.17 -1.32 3.96
C ASP A 41 -27.90 0.02 3.82
N GLN A 42 -27.24 1.11 4.18
CA GLN A 42 -27.74 2.48 3.96
C GLN A 42 -27.62 2.95 2.51
N GLY A 43 -27.04 2.13 1.62
CA GLY A 43 -26.81 2.48 0.21
C GLY A 43 -25.69 3.51 0.02
N ARG A 44 -24.80 3.68 1.00
CA ARG A 44 -23.67 4.63 0.89
C ARG A 44 -22.64 4.05 -0.10
N PRO A 45 -22.15 4.84 -1.07
CA PRO A 45 -21.10 4.37 -1.97
C PRO A 45 -19.80 4.18 -1.19
N ILE A 46 -18.97 3.20 -1.57
CA ILE A 46 -17.69 2.91 -0.89
C ILE A 46 -16.69 4.07 -0.91
N SER A 47 -16.90 5.05 -1.80
CA SER A 47 -16.13 6.30 -1.89
C SER A 47 -16.55 7.35 -0.87
N ASP A 48 -17.62 7.11 -0.10
CA ASP A 48 -18.10 8.03 0.93
C ASP A 48 -17.05 8.19 2.05
N PRO A 49 -16.80 9.42 2.54
CA PRO A 49 -15.83 9.67 3.60
C PRO A 49 -16.05 8.85 4.89
N GLU A 50 -17.28 8.42 5.18
CA GLU A 50 -17.57 7.57 6.35
C GLU A 50 -16.82 6.23 6.28
N PHE A 51 -16.57 5.68 5.09
CA PHE A 51 -15.77 4.46 4.94
C PHE A 51 -14.31 4.66 5.35
N GLN A 52 -13.79 5.90 5.39
CA GLN A 52 -12.44 6.15 5.90
C GLN A 52 -12.32 5.82 7.39
N GLN A 53 -13.39 5.99 8.16
CA GLN A 53 -13.43 5.60 9.56
C GLN A 53 -13.36 4.08 9.69
N VAL A 54 -14.15 3.36 8.88
CA VAL A 54 -14.09 1.89 8.80
C VAL A 54 -12.70 1.41 8.42
N ARG A 55 -12.03 2.05 7.44
CA ARG A 55 -10.66 1.67 7.07
C ARG A 55 -9.69 1.82 8.23
N ARG A 56 -9.75 2.92 8.98
CA ARG A 56 -8.91 3.13 10.18
C ARG A 56 -9.17 2.06 11.26
N GLU A 57 -10.43 1.67 11.44
CA GLU A 57 -10.81 0.62 12.40
C GLU A 57 -10.27 -0.75 11.98
N LEU A 58 -10.26 -1.06 10.68
CA LEU A 58 -9.67 -2.29 10.14
C LEU A 58 -8.14 -2.30 10.21
N GLU A 59 -7.50 -1.16 9.92
CA GLU A 59 -6.04 -0.98 10.04
C GLU A 59 -5.55 -1.07 11.49
N ALA A 60 -6.42 -0.81 12.47
CA ALA A 60 -6.11 -0.90 13.90
C ALA A 60 -6.09 -2.35 14.44
N VAL A 61 -6.56 -3.34 13.67
CA VAL A 61 -6.55 -4.75 14.10
C VAL A 61 -5.09 -5.23 14.25
N PRO A 62 -4.69 -5.68 15.45
CA PRO A 62 -3.27 -5.93 15.76
C PRO A 62 -2.68 -7.07 14.91
N PRO A 63 -1.40 -6.93 14.49
CA PRO A 63 -0.68 -8.02 13.85
C PRO A 63 -0.52 -9.19 14.84
N GLY A 64 -0.95 -10.38 14.44
CA GLY A 64 -0.99 -11.57 15.28
C GLY A 64 -2.39 -11.98 15.77
N SER A 65 -3.42 -11.19 15.46
CA SER A 65 -4.81 -11.64 15.54
C SER A 65 -5.15 -12.56 14.36
N ASP A 66 -6.00 -13.55 14.58
CA ASP A 66 -6.53 -14.42 13.52
C ASP A 66 -7.31 -13.61 12.47
N ALA A 67 -7.83 -12.43 12.83
CA ALA A 67 -8.59 -11.56 11.95
C ALA A 67 -7.75 -10.52 11.18
N HIS A 68 -6.44 -10.45 11.42
CA HIS A 68 -5.59 -9.39 10.84
C HIS A 68 -5.60 -9.41 9.29
N ASP A 69 -5.43 -10.58 8.69
CA ASP A 69 -5.39 -10.73 7.23
C ASP A 69 -6.73 -10.35 6.59
N ASP A 70 -7.84 -10.69 7.24
CA ASP A 70 -9.18 -10.37 6.75
C ASP A 70 -9.52 -8.88 6.94
N ALA A 71 -9.01 -8.26 8.00
CA ALA A 71 -9.11 -6.81 8.19
C ALA A 71 -8.35 -6.06 7.08
N ALA A 72 -7.13 -6.51 6.75
CA ALA A 72 -6.31 -5.93 5.69
C ALA A 72 -6.97 -6.05 4.31
N LYS A 73 -7.55 -7.22 3.98
CA LYS A 73 -8.28 -7.43 2.72
C LYS A 73 -9.47 -6.48 2.60
N LEU A 74 -10.25 -6.32 3.67
CA LEU A 74 -11.41 -5.43 3.66
C LEU A 74 -10.99 -3.95 3.58
N ALA A 75 -9.93 -3.56 4.28
CA ALA A 75 -9.38 -2.20 4.22
C ALA A 75 -8.91 -1.83 2.81
N ALA A 76 -8.33 -2.78 2.06
CA ALA A 76 -7.86 -2.58 0.69
C ALA A 76 -8.99 -2.30 -0.32
N LEU A 77 -10.23 -2.70 -0.02
CA LEU A 77 -11.39 -2.40 -0.85
C LEU A 77 -11.88 -0.96 -0.69
N ILE A 78 -11.52 -0.30 0.42
CA ILE A 78 -11.95 1.06 0.72
C ILE A 78 -10.96 2.05 0.09
N PRO A 79 -11.39 2.90 -0.87
CA PRO A 79 -10.52 3.87 -1.53
C PRO A 79 -9.78 4.76 -0.52
N ASN A 80 -8.51 5.07 -0.79
CA ASN A 80 -7.77 6.01 0.05
C ASN A 80 -8.01 7.45 -0.36
N GLU A 81 -8.55 8.26 0.55
CA GLU A 81 -8.80 9.69 0.35
C GLU A 81 -7.50 10.47 0.02
N LYS A 82 -6.35 9.95 0.45
CA LYS A 82 -5.04 10.60 0.27
C LYS A 82 -4.34 10.26 -1.05
N LEU A 83 -4.91 9.47 -1.95
CA LEU A 83 -4.23 9.22 -3.22
C LEU A 83 -4.48 10.41 -4.16
N PRO A 84 -3.49 11.30 -4.41
CA PRO A 84 -3.67 12.34 -5.39
C PRO A 84 -4.05 11.67 -6.72
N PRO A 85 -4.97 12.26 -7.50
CA PRO A 85 -5.30 11.73 -8.81
C PRO A 85 -4.00 11.59 -9.58
N ARG A 86 -3.67 10.36 -10.01
CA ARG A 86 -2.48 10.15 -10.84
C ARG A 86 -2.65 11.03 -12.08
N PRO A 87 -1.73 11.96 -12.36
CA PRO A 87 -1.88 12.85 -13.49
C PRO A 87 -2.03 12.03 -14.76
N LEU A 88 -3.11 12.26 -15.50
CA LEU A 88 -3.44 11.54 -16.73
C LEU A 88 -2.44 11.83 -17.86
N ALA A 89 -1.63 12.87 -17.71
CA ALA A 89 -0.51 13.19 -18.58
C ALA A 89 0.59 13.87 -17.77
N PHE A 90 1.82 13.40 -17.94
CA PHE A 90 3.00 14.18 -17.58
C PHE A 90 3.07 15.38 -18.52
N VAL A 91 2.95 16.59 -17.98
CA VAL A 91 3.25 17.83 -18.71
C VAL A 91 4.71 18.16 -18.38
N PRO A 92 5.65 18.08 -19.35
CA PRO A 92 7.01 18.50 -19.09
C PRO A 92 6.99 19.99 -18.71
N THR A 93 7.58 20.30 -17.56
CA THR A 93 7.75 21.66 -17.03
C THR A 93 8.91 22.38 -17.75
N ALA A 94 9.06 23.69 -17.55
CA ALA A 94 10.07 24.49 -18.26
C ALA A 94 11.53 24.10 -17.94
N ASP A 95 11.73 23.35 -16.85
CA ASP A 95 12.98 22.76 -16.37
C ASP A 95 13.18 21.31 -16.82
N ALA A 96 12.28 20.76 -17.64
CA ALA A 96 12.42 19.40 -18.17
C ALA A 96 13.71 19.25 -19.00
N GLY A 97 14.46 18.18 -18.74
CA GLY A 97 15.69 17.88 -19.43
C GLY A 97 15.47 17.55 -20.92
N ALA A 98 16.53 17.60 -21.72
CA ALA A 98 16.45 17.29 -23.15
C ALA A 98 15.90 15.87 -23.42
N VAL A 99 16.16 14.93 -22.51
CA VAL A 99 15.64 13.56 -22.57
C VAL A 99 14.14 13.51 -22.25
N ASP A 100 13.66 14.26 -21.26
CA ASP A 100 12.23 14.39 -20.94
C ASP A 100 11.42 14.91 -22.14
N VAL A 101 11.89 16.00 -22.77
CA VAL A 101 11.24 16.60 -23.93
C VAL A 101 11.17 15.59 -25.09
N ARG A 102 12.26 14.87 -25.36
CA ARG A 102 12.30 13.85 -26.41
C ARG A 102 11.34 12.69 -26.14
N CYS A 103 11.20 12.25 -24.90
CA CYS A 103 10.26 11.19 -24.54
C CYS A 103 8.80 11.66 -24.65
N ALA A 104 8.51 12.91 -24.27
CA ALA A 104 7.20 13.52 -24.43
C ALA A 104 6.79 13.63 -25.91
N GLU A 105 7.70 14.02 -26.80
CA GLU A 105 7.45 14.04 -28.24
C GLU A 105 7.14 12.67 -28.83
N LEU A 106 7.87 11.62 -28.40
CA LEU A 106 7.62 10.25 -28.84
C LEU A 106 6.24 9.76 -28.36
N ALA A 107 5.84 10.11 -27.14
CA ALA A 107 4.51 9.81 -26.62
C ALA A 107 3.41 10.54 -27.42
N ALA A 108 3.62 11.81 -27.79
CA ALA A 108 2.71 12.56 -28.64
C ALA A 108 2.64 12.01 -30.09
N LYS A 109 3.74 11.47 -30.61
CA LYS A 109 3.79 10.77 -31.90
C LYS A 109 3.03 9.45 -31.83
N LEU A 110 3.12 8.72 -30.71
CA LEU A 110 2.39 7.47 -30.50
C LEU A 110 0.87 7.67 -30.48
N GLY A 111 0.39 8.73 -29.83
CA GLY A 111 -1.04 9.10 -29.83
C GLY A 111 -1.61 9.40 -31.21
N ARG A 112 -0.75 9.77 -32.17
CA ARG A 112 -1.11 10.12 -33.56
C ARG A 112 -0.71 9.04 -34.58
N ALA A 113 -0.02 7.98 -34.17
CA ALA A 113 0.46 6.93 -35.06
C ALA A 113 -0.64 5.93 -35.40
N ASP A 114 -0.73 5.56 -36.68
CA ASP A 114 -1.52 4.42 -37.16
C ASP A 114 -0.94 3.08 -36.68
N ALA A 115 -1.73 2.01 -36.80
CA ALA A 115 -1.38 0.68 -36.30
C ALA A 115 -0.06 0.14 -36.85
N GLY A 116 0.32 0.49 -38.10
CA GLY A 116 1.55 0.01 -38.73
C GLY A 116 2.81 0.68 -38.16
N ARG A 117 2.70 1.94 -37.73
CA ARG A 117 3.84 2.71 -37.16
C ARG A 117 3.89 2.67 -35.63
N ARG A 118 2.79 2.29 -34.97
CA ARG A 118 2.67 2.27 -33.51
C ARG A 118 3.75 1.41 -32.84
N ALA A 119 4.07 0.24 -33.40
CA ALA A 119 5.09 -0.65 -32.84
C ALA A 119 6.51 -0.03 -32.86
N ALA A 120 6.88 0.63 -33.96
CA ALA A 120 8.17 1.32 -34.06
C ALA A 120 8.27 2.50 -33.09
N VAL A 121 7.19 3.28 -32.94
CA VAL A 121 7.15 4.41 -32.00
C VAL A 121 7.18 3.94 -30.54
N MET A 122 6.53 2.81 -30.23
CA MET A 122 6.59 2.18 -28.90
C MET A 122 8.01 1.77 -28.52
N GLU A 123 8.75 1.18 -29.44
CA GLU A 123 10.13 0.74 -29.18
C GLU A 123 11.07 1.92 -28.93
N GLU A 124 10.95 2.98 -29.72
CA GLU A 124 11.72 4.21 -29.50
C GLU A 124 11.34 4.91 -28.18
N LEU A 125 10.06 4.92 -27.82
CA LEU A 125 9.61 5.45 -26.54
C LEU A 125 10.16 4.64 -25.36
N ARG A 126 10.24 3.31 -25.49
CA ARG A 126 10.83 2.42 -24.47
C ARG A 126 12.31 2.72 -24.24
N LYS A 127 13.09 2.89 -25.32
CA LYS A 127 14.51 3.27 -25.23
C LYS A 127 14.69 4.65 -24.60
N CYS A 128 13.81 5.60 -24.93
CA CYS A 128 13.85 6.94 -24.34
C CYS A 128 13.63 6.89 -22.82
N ARG A 129 12.63 6.14 -22.35
CA ARG A 129 12.37 5.96 -20.90
C ARG A 129 13.56 5.35 -20.16
N GLN A 130 14.23 4.36 -20.75
CA GLN A 130 15.43 3.76 -20.15
C GLN A 130 16.61 4.74 -20.04
N ALA A 131 16.73 5.70 -20.96
CA ALA A 131 17.77 6.73 -20.87
C ALA A 131 17.47 7.71 -19.72
N LEU A 132 16.20 8.08 -19.57
CA LEU A 132 15.71 9.00 -18.54
C LEU A 132 15.89 8.42 -17.13
N GLU A 133 15.59 7.12 -16.95
CA GLU A 133 15.84 6.40 -15.68
C GLU A 133 17.32 6.41 -15.28
N ARG A 134 18.25 6.29 -16.25
CA ARG A 134 19.69 6.35 -15.98
C ARG A 134 20.14 7.74 -15.58
N GLU A 135 19.64 8.77 -16.25
CA GLU A 135 19.93 10.17 -15.92
C GLU A 135 19.46 10.50 -14.50
N HIS A 136 18.23 10.11 -14.15
CA HIS A 136 17.72 10.28 -12.79
C HIS A 136 18.51 9.50 -11.74
N ALA A 137 18.95 8.27 -12.05
CA ALA A 137 19.79 7.49 -11.14
C ALA A 137 21.13 8.19 -10.84
N HIS A 138 21.76 8.80 -11.86
CA HIS A 138 22.99 9.56 -11.68
C HIS A 138 22.79 10.88 -10.91
N SER A 139 21.68 11.58 -11.14
CA SER A 139 21.34 12.79 -10.38
C SER A 139 21.08 12.49 -8.90
N ASN A 140 20.38 11.39 -8.58
CA ASN A 140 20.08 10.99 -7.20
C ASN A 140 21.32 10.49 -6.43
N GLU A 141 22.38 10.05 -7.12
CA GLU A 141 23.64 9.65 -6.49
C GLU A 141 24.53 10.85 -6.16
N SER A 142 24.47 11.94 -6.94
CA SER A 142 25.28 13.15 -6.71
C SER A 142 24.81 14.02 -5.54
N ASP A 143 23.56 13.85 -5.08
CA ASP A 143 23.01 14.58 -3.92
C ASP A 143 23.26 13.86 -2.57
N GLY A 144 23.90 12.67 -2.60
CA GLY A 144 24.13 11.82 -1.43
C GLY A 144 25.45 12.06 -0.66
N ASP A 145 26.37 12.88 -1.18
CA ASP A 145 27.69 13.11 -0.58
C ASP A 145 27.82 14.57 -0.07
N ALA A 146 27.15 14.86 1.05
CA ALA A 146 27.51 15.98 1.91
C ALA A 146 28.14 15.40 3.20
N PRO A 147 29.48 15.46 3.38
CA PRO A 147 30.10 15.03 4.62
C PRO A 147 29.77 16.02 5.75
N ASN A 148 29.32 15.50 6.89
CA ASN A 148 29.38 16.21 8.18
C ASN A 148 30.81 16.20 8.72
#